data_AF-A0A8B7JVH8-F1
#
_entry.id   AF-A0A8B7JVH8-F1
#
_cell.length_a   1.000
_cell.length_b   1.000
_cell.length_c   1.000
_cell.angle_alpha   90.00
_cell.angle_beta   90.00
_cell.angle_gamma   90.00
#
_symmetry.space_group_name_H-M   'P 1'
#
loop_
_entity.id
_entity.type
_entity.pdbx_description
1 polymer ?
#
loop_
_entity_poly.entity_id
_entity_poly.type
_entity_poly.pdbx_seq_one_letter_code
_entity_poly.pdbx_strand_id
1 'polypeptide(L)' 'TRIIYDRKFLLDRRNSPMAQTPPCHLPNIPGVTSPGSAVEEPKVEVNNLNNHDGKPSMGDDAQFEMDI' A
#
# COMPACT_ATOMS: atom_id res chain seq x y z
N THR A 1 -25.92 -1.06 19.25
CA THR A 1 -24.64 -1.71 19.56
C THR A 1 -23.57 -1.17 18.63
N ARG A 2 -22.35 -0.90 19.12
CA ARG A 2 -21.22 -0.45 18.27
C ARG A 2 -20.20 -1.59 18.15
N ILE A 3 -19.65 -1.78 16.95
CA ILE A 3 -18.55 -2.71 16.71
C ILE A 3 -17.27 -1.89 16.77
N ILE A 4 -16.38 -2.21 17.72
CA ILE A 4 -15.14 -1.47 17.98
C ILE A 4 -13.99 -2.48 18.03
N TYR A 5 -12.91 -2.20 17.29
CA TYR A 5 -11.67 -2.97 17.29
C TYR A 5 -10.50 -2.04 17.60
N ASP A 6 -9.50 -2.55 18.31
CA ASP A 6 -8.26 -1.82 18.55
C ASP A 6 -7.27 -1.99 17.38
N ARG A 7 -6.21 -1.16 17.37
CA ARG A 7 -5.16 -1.22 16.34
C ARG A 7 -4.47 -2.59 16.31
N LYS A 8 -4.21 -3.18 17.48
CA LYS A 8 -3.48 -4.45 17.59
C LYS A 8 -4.25 -5.59 16.93
N PHE A 9 -5.53 -5.72 17.24
CA PHE A 9 -6.42 -6.72 16.68
C PHE A 9 -6.50 -6.61 15.16
N LEU A 10 -6.69 -5.41 14.62
CA LEU A 10 -6.76 -5.18 13.17
C LEU A 10 -5.48 -5.58 12.44
N LEU A 11 -4.32 -5.27 13.02
CA LEU A 11 -3.03 -5.66 12.44
C LEU A 11 -2.81 -7.17 12.51
N ASP A 12 -3.17 -7.80 13.63
CA ASP A 12 -3.06 -9.26 13.79
C ASP A 12 -3.94 -10.01 12.76
N ARG A 13 -5.02 -9.40 12.22
CA ARG A 13 -5.85 -9.99 11.15
C ARG A 13 -5.20 -10.00 9.76
N ARG A 14 -4.15 -9.21 9.49
CA ARG A 14 -3.48 -9.19 8.17
C ARG A 14 -2.89 -10.54 7.76
N ASN A 15 -2.54 -11.39 8.74
CA ASN A 15 -1.99 -12.72 8.51
C ASN A 15 -3.06 -13.80 8.22
N SER A 16 -4.35 -13.43 8.21
CA SER A 16 -5.41 -14.37 7.84
C SER A 16 -5.30 -14.73 6.35
N PRO A 17 -5.48 -16.01 5.96
CA PRO A 17 -5.50 -16.40 4.54
C PRO A 17 -6.50 -15.58 3.71
N MET A 18 -7.63 -15.19 4.31
CA MET A 18 -8.66 -14.41 3.65
C MET A 18 -8.19 -12.99 3.28
N ALA A 19 -7.23 -12.42 4.02
CA ALA A 19 -6.68 -11.10 3.74
C ALA A 19 -5.63 -11.12 2.62
N GLN A 20 -5.12 -12.30 2.25
CA GLN A 20 -4.16 -12.48 1.16
C GLN A 20 -4.81 -12.72 -0.20
N THR A 21 -6.13 -12.94 -0.22
CA THR A 21 -6.89 -13.12 -1.46
C THR A 21 -7.36 -11.76 -1.99
N PRO A 22 -6.96 -11.35 -3.20
CA PRO A 22 -7.45 -10.12 -3.81
C PRO A 22 -8.98 -10.12 -3.95
N PRO A 23 -9.66 -8.97 -3.82
CA PRO A 23 -11.10 -8.89 -4.04
C PRO A 23 -11.52 -9.36 -5.44
N CYS A 24 -12.64 -10.07 -5.53
CA CYS A 24 -13.22 -10.44 -6.82
C CYS A 24 -13.50 -9.20 -7.66
N HIS A 25 -13.18 -9.26 -8.95
CA HIS A 25 -13.36 -8.15 -9.90
C HIS A 25 -12.53 -6.89 -9.60
N LEU A 26 -11.40 -7.03 -8.89
CA LEU A 26 -10.44 -5.93 -8.73
C LEU A 26 -9.93 -5.49 -10.12
N PRO A 27 -10.09 -4.21 -10.52
CA PRO A 27 -9.63 -3.72 -11.81
C PRO A 27 -8.10 -3.76 -11.88
N ASN A 28 -7.55 -3.89 -13.09
CA ASN A 28 -6.11 -3.77 -13.33
C ASN A 28 -5.75 -2.31 -13.60
N ILE A 29 -5.24 -1.61 -12.59
CA ILE A 29 -4.81 -0.22 -12.65
C ILE A 29 -3.29 -0.22 -12.50
N PRO A 30 -2.53 0.11 -13.56
CA PRO A 30 -1.06 0.10 -13.53
C PRO A 30 -0.51 0.94 -12.38
N GLY A 31 0.35 0.34 -11.55
CA GLY A 31 0.98 1.00 -10.41
C GLY A 31 0.10 1.16 -9.16
N VAL A 32 -1.17 0.74 -9.19
CA VAL A 32 -2.12 0.91 -8.06
C VAL A 32 -2.65 -0.43 -7.56
N THR A 33 -3.09 -1.29 -8.48
CA THR A 33 -3.66 -2.60 -8.13
C THR A 33 -2.86 -3.71 -8.77
N SER A 34 -2.87 -4.87 -8.11
CA SER A 34 -2.26 -6.10 -8.61
C SER A 34 -3.33 -7.20 -8.59
N PRO A 35 -4.17 -7.29 -9.63
CA PRO A 35 -5.18 -8.34 -9.69
C PRO A 35 -4.50 -9.70 -9.86
N GLY A 36 -4.45 -10.49 -8.79
CA GLY A 36 -4.21 -11.94 -8.89
C GLY A 36 -2.75 -12.43 -8.98
N SER A 37 -1.73 -11.68 -8.56
CA SER A 37 -0.41 -12.28 -8.28
C SER A 37 -0.41 -12.94 -6.89
N ALA A 38 -1.24 -13.96 -6.70
CA ALA A 38 -1.11 -14.84 -5.54
C ALA A 38 0.00 -15.86 -5.85
N VAL A 39 0.88 -16.06 -4.86
CA VAL A 39 2.02 -17.00 -4.81
C VAL A 39 3.36 -16.34 -5.11
N GLU A 40 3.84 -15.53 -4.17
CA GLU A 40 5.21 -15.70 -3.64
C GLU A 40 5.14 -15.61 -2.11
N GLU A 41 5.82 -16.55 -1.46
CA GLU A 41 5.88 -16.82 -0.03
C GLU A 41 6.07 -15.58 0.89
N PRO A 42 5.73 -15.67 2.19
CA PRO A 42 5.80 -14.55 3.10
C PRO A 42 7.25 -14.28 3.49
N LYS A 43 7.96 -13.50 2.68
CA LYS A 43 9.02 -12.67 3.24
C LYS A 43 8.33 -11.61 4.09
N VAL A 44 8.45 -11.79 5.41
CA VAL A 44 8.15 -10.78 6.41
C VAL A 44 9.10 -9.60 6.16
N GLU A 45 8.80 -8.78 5.16
CA GLU A 45 9.38 -7.46 5.01
C GLU A 45 8.38 -6.49 5.62
N VAL A 46 8.47 -6.41 6.95
CA VAL A 46 8.05 -5.23 7.68
C VAL A 46 8.96 -4.11 7.22
N ASN A 47 8.62 -3.46 6.11
CA ASN A 47 9.19 -2.16 5.85
C ASN A 47 8.16 -1.27 5.16
N ASN A 48 7.60 -0.37 5.97
CA ASN A 48 7.10 0.91 5.51
C ASN A 48 8.20 1.57 4.65
N LEU A 49 8.13 1.46 3.32
CA LEU A 49 8.89 2.38 2.47
C LEU A 49 8.07 3.65 2.30
N ASN A 50 8.15 4.46 3.35
CA ASN A 50 8.08 5.90 3.22
C ASN A 50 9.46 6.37 2.69
N ASN A 51 9.80 6.06 1.45
CA ASN A 51 11.02 6.52 0.79
C ASN A 51 10.64 7.46 -0.35
N HIS A 52 10.51 8.73 0.00
CA HIS A 52 10.97 9.80 -0.87
C HIS A 52 12.52 9.71 -0.94
N ASP A 53 13.10 10.28 -1.99
CA ASP A 53 14.55 10.48 -2.22
C ASP A 53 15.30 9.37 -2.97
N GLY A 54 15.50 9.62 -4.28
CA GLY A 54 16.43 8.85 -5.10
C GLY A 54 16.35 9.03 -6.63
N LYS A 55 15.94 10.19 -7.16
CA LYS A 55 16.20 10.56 -8.58
C LYS A 55 17.13 11.78 -8.62
N PRO A 56 18.16 11.79 -9.48
CA PRO A 56 19.21 12.80 -9.43
C PRO A 56 18.72 14.15 -9.98
N SER A 57 18.96 15.18 -9.16
CA SER A 57 19.37 16.56 -9.46
C SER A 57 18.83 17.31 -10.70
N MET A 58 18.39 18.54 -10.39
CA MET A 58 18.30 19.76 -11.21
C MET A 58 17.00 20.05 -11.99
N GLY A 59 16.27 21.04 -11.48
CA GLY A 59 15.21 21.78 -12.17
C GLY A 59 14.45 22.60 -11.13
N ASP A 60 14.69 23.90 -11.09
CA ASP A 60 14.34 24.87 -10.05
C ASP A 60 12.85 25.26 -9.98
N ASP A 61 11.94 24.29 -10.05
CA ASP A 61 10.50 24.54 -10.01
C ASP A 61 9.89 23.86 -8.78
N ALA A 62 9.53 24.65 -7.78
CA ALA A 62 8.88 24.18 -6.56
C ALA A 62 7.64 23.34 -6.94
N GLN A 63 7.51 22.16 -6.33
CA GLN A 63 6.47 21.16 -6.63
C GLN A 63 5.02 21.69 -6.55
N PHE A 64 4.79 22.90 -6.04
CA PHE A 64 3.53 23.61 -6.15
C PHE A 64 3.80 25.11 -6.29
N GLU A 65 3.71 25.65 -7.50
CA GLU A 65 3.45 27.07 -7.71
C GLU A 65 1.96 27.31 -7.50
N MET A 66 1.62 28.17 -6.53
CA MET A 66 0.24 28.59 -6.26
C MET A 66 -0.02 29.85 -7.07
N ASP A 67 -0.80 29.75 -8.15
CA ASP A 67 -1.32 30.92 -8.85
C ASP A 67 -2.32 31.64 -7.93
N ILE A 68 -2.03 32.90 -7.61
CA ILE A 68 -2.97 33.87 -7.01
C ILE A 68 -3.20 35.05 -7.95
#